data_AF-A0A9D5FV70-F1
#
_entry.id   AF-A0A9D5FV70-F1
#
_cell.length_a   1.000
_cell.length_b   1.000
_cell.length_c   1.000
_cell.angle_alpha   90.00
_cell.angle_beta   90.00
_cell.angle_gamma   90.00
#
_symmetry.space_group_name_H-M   'P 1'
#
loop_
_entity.id
_entity.type
_entity.pdbx_description
1 polymer ?
#
loop_
_entity_poly.entity_id
_entity_poly.type
_entity_poly.pdbx_seq_one_letter_code
_entity_poly.pdbx_strand_id
1 'polypeptide(L)'
;MNKILRFTLVVALAVVSSLSFAQTTVSFVAGTDLGSTDDPGSHGADKVVKDGITISTSDGLFAYKYGGKPGGEYRVYKNAIFSVSSTVGNITKIVVTCSAKGKLNYGPGNLTEPNVGTYTFEADGNSGTWTGTSSSVTFAKAPRQARITHVEVTYTPGAVTPPPAPEVTPSTPTDTTKLTVPEAIEKVTNDHAFKQQVCVTGIVSKIGEVSEKFGNATFYISVDGTENNQLEVFRSKYLENKKFESADQIKVGDKVKVYGELSFYAKKNLIQLGKGHLVEINNVTTGINAVENNAKANDVMYNLAGQRVSKNYKGVVIVNGKKYMNK
;
A
#
# COMPACT_ATOMS: atom_id res chain seq x y z
N MET A 1 -41.43 -37.97 0.50
CA MET A 1 -41.77 -37.64 -0.91
C MET A 1 -42.38 -36.24 -0.94
N ASN A 2 -41.85 -35.39 -1.83
CA ASN A 2 -42.46 -34.16 -2.38
C ASN A 2 -42.65 -32.97 -1.41
N LYS A 3 -42.35 -31.71 -1.74
CA LYS A 3 -42.02 -31.06 -3.02
C LYS A 3 -41.42 -29.67 -2.76
N ILE A 4 -40.54 -29.27 -3.69
CA ILE A 4 -39.92 -27.96 -3.89
C ILE A 4 -40.98 -26.87 -4.17
N LEU A 5 -40.82 -25.66 -3.62
CA LEU A 5 -41.42 -24.45 -4.18
C LEU A 5 -40.38 -23.34 -4.32
N ARG A 6 -40.26 -22.86 -5.56
CA ARG A 6 -39.27 -21.90 -6.07
C ARG A 6 -39.78 -20.48 -5.79
N PHE A 7 -38.95 -19.64 -5.18
CA PHE A 7 -39.18 -18.18 -5.19
C PHE A 7 -38.45 -17.58 -6.40
N THR A 8 -39.24 -17.05 -7.31
CA THR A 8 -38.84 -16.46 -8.59
C THR A 8 -38.11 -15.13 -8.38
N LEU A 9 -36.87 -15.06 -8.87
CA LEU A 9 -36.09 -13.84 -9.06
C LEU A 9 -36.57 -13.14 -10.35
N VAL A 10 -37.04 -11.89 -10.24
CA VAL A 10 -37.23 -11.00 -11.39
C VAL A 10 -36.33 -9.79 -11.16
N VAL A 11 -35.21 -9.73 -11.88
CA VAL A 11 -34.38 -8.53 -12.00
C VAL A 11 -34.50 -8.05 -13.44
N ALA A 12 -35.03 -6.83 -13.59
CA ALA A 12 -35.13 -6.13 -14.85
C ALA A 12 -33.73 -5.85 -15.41
N LEU A 13 -33.44 -6.35 -16.61
CA LEU A 13 -32.19 -6.12 -17.34
C LEU A 13 -32.34 -4.84 -18.17
N ALA A 14 -31.82 -3.72 -17.65
CA ALA A 14 -31.60 -2.53 -18.46
C ALA A 14 -30.48 -2.82 -19.46
N VAL A 15 -30.81 -2.82 -20.76
CA VAL A 15 -29.85 -2.99 -21.86
C VAL A 15 -29.05 -1.69 -21.99
N VAL A 16 -27.90 -1.63 -21.32
CA VAL A 16 -26.84 -0.68 -21.64
C VAL A 16 -26.02 -1.32 -22.75
N SER A 17 -26.02 -0.72 -23.94
CA SER A 17 -25.15 -1.10 -25.06
C SER A 17 -23.69 -0.83 -24.69
N SER A 18 -23.06 -1.77 -23.99
CA SER A 18 -21.64 -1.69 -23.63
C SER A 18 -20.79 -2.24 -24.77
N LEU A 19 -19.80 -1.45 -25.19
CA LEU A 19 -18.68 -1.91 -25.99
C LEU A 19 -18.01 -3.07 -25.23
N SER A 20 -18.22 -4.31 -25.67
CA SER A 20 -17.55 -5.47 -25.09
C SER A 20 -16.12 -5.56 -25.63
N PHE A 21 -15.17 -5.07 -24.85
CA PHE A 21 -13.76 -5.39 -25.11
C PHE A 21 -13.55 -6.89 -24.87
N ALA A 22 -12.81 -7.55 -25.77
CA ALA A 22 -12.51 -8.98 -25.66
C ALA A 22 -11.73 -9.26 -24.37
N GLN A 23 -12.30 -10.02 -23.44
CA GLN A 23 -11.61 -10.44 -22.22
C GLN A 23 -10.67 -11.62 -22.51
N THR A 24 -9.56 -11.68 -21.79
CA THR A 24 -8.57 -12.78 -21.84
C THR A 24 -8.43 -13.39 -20.47
N THR A 25 -8.13 -14.69 -20.39
CA THR A 25 -7.93 -15.43 -19.14
C THR A 25 -6.54 -16.05 -19.08
N VAL A 26 -5.86 -15.89 -17.95
CA VAL A 26 -4.60 -16.59 -17.61
C VAL A 26 -4.87 -17.57 -16.49
N SER A 27 -4.37 -18.80 -16.66
CA SER A 27 -4.57 -19.91 -15.71
C SER A 27 -3.23 -20.29 -15.07
N PHE A 28 -3.24 -20.36 -13.73
CA PHE A 28 -2.14 -20.80 -12.89
C PHE A 28 -2.52 -22.11 -12.20
N VAL A 29 -1.76 -23.17 -12.46
CA VAL A 29 -1.97 -24.50 -11.89
C VAL A 29 -0.85 -24.80 -10.90
N ALA A 30 -1.19 -24.91 -9.62
CA ALA A 30 -0.20 -25.21 -8.59
C ALA A 30 0.46 -26.57 -8.83
N GLY A 31 1.76 -26.66 -8.59
CA GLY A 31 2.57 -27.83 -8.91
C GLY A 31 3.01 -27.92 -10.38
N THR A 32 2.48 -27.05 -11.26
CA THR A 32 2.92 -26.90 -12.65
C THR A 32 3.58 -25.54 -12.87
N ASP A 33 2.87 -24.45 -12.59
CA ASP A 33 3.43 -23.11 -12.61
C ASP A 33 4.04 -22.86 -11.21
N LEU A 34 5.36 -22.74 -11.12
CA LEU A 34 6.07 -22.75 -9.83
C LEU A 34 6.63 -21.37 -9.49
N GLY A 35 6.57 -21.04 -8.19
CA GLY A 35 7.29 -19.92 -7.62
C GLY A 35 8.78 -20.22 -7.40
N SER A 36 9.39 -19.51 -6.46
CA SER A 36 10.80 -19.66 -6.11
C SER A 36 11.04 -20.46 -4.83
N THR A 37 10.09 -20.47 -3.89
CA THR A 37 10.30 -21.06 -2.57
C THR A 37 9.68 -22.46 -2.49
N ASP A 38 10.54 -23.48 -2.35
CA ASP A 38 10.16 -24.91 -2.43
C ASP A 38 10.33 -25.73 -1.14
N ASP A 39 10.95 -25.15 -0.10
CA ASP A 39 11.24 -25.84 1.16
C ASP A 39 10.13 -25.65 2.22
N PRO A 40 9.49 -26.72 2.72
CA PRO A 40 8.54 -26.63 3.84
C PRO A 40 9.13 -26.04 5.14
N GLY A 41 10.45 -26.05 5.32
CA GLY A 41 11.16 -25.46 6.46
C GLY A 41 11.55 -23.98 6.28
N SER A 42 11.44 -23.42 5.08
CA SER A 42 11.82 -22.04 4.77
C SER A 42 10.71 -21.39 3.95
N HIS A 43 9.94 -20.50 4.57
CA HIS A 43 8.87 -19.74 3.93
C HIS A 43 9.21 -18.26 3.82
N GLY A 44 8.61 -17.57 2.86
CA GLY A 44 8.82 -16.14 2.68
C GLY A 44 8.00 -15.58 1.52
N ALA A 45 8.32 -14.36 1.11
CA ALA A 45 7.67 -13.77 -0.06
C ALA A 45 7.93 -14.62 -1.31
N ASP A 46 6.89 -14.89 -2.08
CA ASP A 46 6.97 -15.72 -3.29
C ASP A 46 6.00 -15.24 -4.35
N LYS A 47 6.25 -15.57 -5.63
CA LYS A 47 5.43 -15.15 -6.76
C LYS A 47 5.54 -16.09 -7.95
N VAL A 48 4.52 -16.08 -8.80
CA VAL A 48 4.51 -16.69 -10.13
C VAL A 48 4.08 -15.63 -11.14
N VAL A 49 4.80 -15.53 -12.25
CA VAL A 49 4.50 -14.59 -13.34
C VAL A 49 4.21 -15.38 -14.61
N LYS A 50 3.08 -15.09 -15.27
CA LYS A 50 2.64 -15.73 -16.50
C LYS A 50 1.84 -14.76 -17.34
N ASP A 51 2.20 -14.60 -18.61
CA ASP A 51 1.49 -13.79 -19.60
C ASP A 51 1.17 -12.35 -19.12
N GLY A 52 2.12 -11.73 -18.41
CA GLY A 52 1.98 -10.37 -17.87
C GLY A 52 1.09 -10.26 -16.62
N ILE A 53 0.57 -11.37 -16.11
CA ILE A 53 -0.12 -11.50 -14.83
C ILE A 53 0.84 -12.05 -13.78
N THR A 54 0.79 -11.51 -12.56
CA THR A 54 1.56 -12.00 -11.42
C THR A 54 0.61 -12.39 -10.30
N ILE A 55 0.78 -13.59 -9.74
CA ILE A 55 0.24 -13.95 -8.43
C ILE A 55 1.39 -13.93 -7.41
N SER A 56 1.14 -13.44 -6.20
CA SER A 56 2.18 -13.36 -5.16
C SER A 56 1.64 -13.56 -3.76
N THR A 57 2.54 -13.95 -2.85
CA THR A 57 2.30 -13.96 -1.42
C THR A 57 3.41 -13.20 -0.69
N SER A 58 3.08 -12.49 0.40
CA SER A 58 4.09 -11.87 1.27
C SER A 58 4.83 -12.89 2.15
N ASP A 59 4.21 -14.03 2.39
CA ASP A 59 4.79 -15.13 3.16
C ASP A 59 4.10 -16.47 2.78
N GLY A 60 4.84 -17.42 2.22
CA GLY A 60 4.27 -18.59 1.59
C GLY A 60 5.28 -19.46 0.85
N LEU A 61 4.72 -20.42 0.09
CA LEU A 61 5.46 -21.35 -0.77
C LEU A 61 4.64 -21.57 -2.04
N PHE A 62 5.10 -21.08 -3.18
CA PHE A 62 4.45 -21.30 -4.48
C PHE A 62 5.17 -22.36 -5.33
N ALA A 63 6.30 -22.90 -4.85
CA ALA A 63 6.98 -24.06 -5.43
C ALA A 63 7.07 -25.24 -4.45
N TYR A 64 6.16 -25.30 -3.46
CA TYR A 64 6.13 -26.34 -2.42
C TYR A 64 6.42 -27.73 -2.98
N LYS A 65 7.31 -28.50 -2.35
CA LYS A 65 7.57 -29.90 -2.71
C LYS A 65 7.19 -30.86 -1.57
N TYR A 66 6.66 -32.02 -1.94
CA TYR A 66 6.43 -33.15 -1.03
C TYR A 66 7.18 -34.39 -1.56
N GLY A 67 8.12 -34.90 -0.77
CA GLY A 67 8.94 -36.06 -1.19
C GLY A 67 9.69 -35.82 -2.50
N GLY A 68 10.20 -34.60 -2.72
CA GLY A 68 10.94 -34.22 -3.93
C GLY A 68 10.08 -33.94 -5.17
N LYS A 69 8.76 -34.09 -5.10
CA LYS A 69 7.82 -33.77 -6.18
C LYS A 69 7.08 -32.47 -5.90
N PRO A 70 6.70 -31.67 -6.92
CA PRO A 70 5.86 -30.49 -6.72
C PRO A 70 4.58 -30.86 -5.99
N GLY A 71 4.31 -30.16 -4.89
CA GLY A 71 3.05 -30.19 -4.20
C GLY A 71 2.07 -29.28 -4.93
N GLY A 72 0.89 -29.80 -5.23
CA GLY A 72 -0.14 -29.13 -6.04
C GLY A 72 -0.87 -27.99 -5.32
N GLU A 73 -0.15 -27.19 -4.54
CA GLU A 73 -0.72 -26.11 -3.73
C GLU A 73 0.21 -24.89 -3.66
N TYR A 74 -0.31 -23.71 -4.01
CA TYR A 74 0.23 -22.43 -3.59
C TYR A 74 -0.18 -22.17 -2.13
N ARG A 75 0.79 -22.03 -1.24
CA ARG A 75 0.55 -21.81 0.19
C ARG A 75 0.65 -20.34 0.53
N VAL A 76 -0.42 -19.78 1.05
CA VAL A 76 -0.46 -18.44 1.66
C VAL A 76 -0.60 -18.66 3.16
N TYR A 77 0.47 -18.39 3.94
CA TYR A 77 0.46 -18.68 5.37
C TYR A 77 -0.44 -17.73 6.17
N LYS A 78 -0.69 -18.07 7.43
CA LYS A 78 -1.39 -17.17 8.37
C LYS A 78 -0.62 -15.85 8.47
N ASN A 79 -1.34 -14.73 8.49
CA ASN A 79 -0.83 -13.36 8.48
C ASN A 79 -0.16 -12.92 7.17
N ALA A 80 -0.09 -13.79 6.15
CA ALA A 80 0.42 -13.44 4.85
C ALA A 80 -0.64 -12.74 3.99
N ILE A 81 -0.19 -11.98 3.00
CA ILE A 81 -1.01 -11.30 2.03
C ILE A 81 -0.94 -12.07 0.72
N PHE A 82 -2.07 -12.32 0.06
CA PHE A 82 -2.14 -12.77 -1.32
C PHE A 82 -2.40 -11.58 -2.25
N SER A 83 -1.80 -11.55 -3.43
CA SER A 83 -2.03 -10.49 -4.42
C SER A 83 -2.00 -11.02 -5.84
N VAL A 84 -2.77 -10.35 -6.71
CA VAL A 84 -2.80 -10.59 -8.16
C VAL A 84 -2.64 -9.25 -8.86
N SER A 85 -1.67 -9.14 -9.77
CA SER A 85 -1.44 -7.92 -10.55
C SER A 85 -1.29 -8.21 -12.04
N SER A 86 -1.52 -7.18 -12.86
CA SER A 86 -1.50 -7.26 -14.31
C SER A 86 -0.74 -6.07 -14.90
N THR A 87 0.10 -6.37 -15.89
CA THR A 87 0.79 -5.38 -16.73
C THR A 87 0.17 -5.25 -18.13
N VAL A 88 -0.82 -6.08 -18.44
CA VAL A 88 -1.39 -6.27 -19.80
C VAL A 88 -2.82 -5.76 -19.94
N GLY A 89 -3.43 -5.31 -18.85
CA GLY A 89 -4.80 -4.78 -18.82
C GLY A 89 -5.43 -4.87 -17.43
N ASN A 90 -6.66 -4.37 -17.29
CA ASN A 90 -7.37 -4.42 -16.00
C ASN A 90 -7.95 -5.81 -15.73
N ILE A 91 -7.68 -6.36 -14.55
CA ILE A 91 -8.28 -7.58 -14.04
C ILE A 91 -9.76 -7.30 -13.75
N THR A 92 -10.63 -8.15 -14.27
CA THR A 92 -12.09 -8.07 -14.11
C THR A 92 -12.65 -9.19 -13.24
N LYS A 93 -11.95 -10.33 -13.18
CA LYS A 93 -12.34 -11.49 -12.37
C LYS A 93 -11.11 -12.27 -11.92
N ILE A 94 -11.11 -12.75 -10.69
CA ILE A 94 -10.14 -13.75 -10.19
C ILE A 94 -10.95 -14.90 -9.60
N VAL A 95 -10.69 -16.12 -10.04
CA VAL A 95 -11.24 -17.34 -9.44
C VAL A 95 -10.10 -18.08 -8.77
N VAL A 96 -10.26 -18.41 -7.49
CA VAL A 96 -9.31 -19.21 -6.71
C VAL A 96 -9.98 -20.51 -6.31
N THR A 97 -9.33 -21.64 -6.55
CA THR A 97 -9.76 -22.95 -6.05
C THR A 97 -8.78 -23.41 -5.00
N CYS A 98 -9.28 -23.80 -3.83
CA CYS A 98 -8.46 -24.22 -2.69
C CYS A 98 -8.62 -25.72 -2.38
N SER A 99 -7.69 -26.29 -1.61
CA SER A 99 -7.74 -27.71 -1.24
C SER A 99 -8.77 -28.05 -0.15
N ALA A 100 -9.36 -27.04 0.50
CA ALA A 100 -10.44 -27.21 1.47
C ALA A 100 -11.61 -26.26 1.23
N LYS A 101 -12.71 -26.50 1.95
CA LYS A 101 -14.00 -25.82 1.76
C LYS A 101 -14.16 -24.57 2.61
N GLY A 102 -14.82 -23.55 2.06
CA GLY A 102 -15.28 -22.36 2.78
C GLY A 102 -14.26 -21.78 3.76
N LYS A 103 -14.67 -21.63 5.03
CA LYS A 103 -13.85 -21.06 6.13
C LYS A 103 -12.96 -22.07 6.86
N LEU A 104 -12.91 -23.33 6.41
CA LEU A 104 -12.02 -24.32 7.02
C LEU A 104 -10.56 -23.91 6.81
N ASN A 105 -9.65 -24.52 7.59
CA ASN A 105 -8.22 -24.42 7.30
C ASN A 105 -7.99 -24.77 5.83
N TYR A 106 -7.17 -23.97 5.14
CA TYR A 106 -6.79 -24.16 3.74
C TYR A 106 -7.84 -23.76 2.70
N GLY A 107 -9.05 -23.37 3.12
CA GLY A 107 -10.15 -23.00 2.22
C GLY A 107 -10.11 -21.56 1.70
N PRO A 108 -10.98 -21.24 0.72
CA PRO A 108 -11.02 -19.93 0.04
C PRO A 108 -11.50 -18.80 0.96
N GLY A 109 -12.20 -19.12 2.07
CA GLY A 109 -12.63 -18.15 3.08
C GLY A 109 -11.50 -17.57 3.93
N ASN A 110 -10.25 -18.01 3.70
CA ASN A 110 -9.05 -17.42 4.31
C ASN A 110 -8.42 -16.31 3.46
N LEU A 111 -9.01 -16.01 2.29
CA LEU A 111 -8.75 -14.78 1.55
C LEU A 111 -9.90 -13.82 1.86
N THR A 112 -9.60 -12.66 2.40
CA THR A 112 -10.61 -11.73 2.92
C THR A 112 -10.27 -10.29 2.55
N GLU A 113 -11.29 -9.44 2.54
CA GLU A 113 -11.14 -7.98 2.48
C GLU A 113 -10.17 -7.53 1.38
N PRO A 114 -10.48 -7.81 0.09
CA PRO A 114 -9.67 -7.28 -0.99
C PRO A 114 -9.68 -5.75 -0.94
N ASN A 115 -8.54 -5.12 -1.24
CA ASN A 115 -8.39 -3.66 -1.23
C ASN A 115 -9.32 -2.94 -2.22
N VAL A 116 -9.76 -3.64 -3.25
CA VAL A 116 -10.70 -3.16 -4.28
C VAL A 116 -11.62 -4.28 -4.72
N GLY A 117 -12.75 -3.93 -5.33
CA GLY A 117 -13.72 -4.91 -5.84
C GLY A 117 -14.41 -5.69 -4.73
N THR A 118 -14.95 -6.85 -5.06
CA THR A 118 -15.71 -7.70 -4.14
C THR A 118 -15.26 -9.13 -4.27
N TYR A 119 -14.97 -9.77 -3.14
CA TYR A 119 -14.67 -11.20 -3.06
C TYR A 119 -15.77 -11.95 -2.33
N THR A 120 -16.27 -13.01 -2.95
CA THR A 120 -17.19 -13.97 -2.34
C THR A 120 -16.61 -15.39 -2.46
N PHE A 121 -17.07 -16.31 -1.62
CA PHE A 121 -16.65 -17.70 -1.68
C PHE A 121 -17.80 -18.65 -1.38
N GLU A 122 -17.66 -19.88 -1.85
CA GLU A 122 -18.62 -20.95 -1.61
C GLU A 122 -18.48 -21.46 -0.17
N ALA A 123 -19.53 -21.34 0.64
CA ALA A 123 -19.48 -21.74 2.05
C ALA A 123 -19.14 -23.24 2.23
N ASP A 124 -19.67 -24.09 1.34
CA ASP A 124 -19.46 -25.55 1.33
C ASP A 124 -18.62 -26.03 0.14
N GLY A 125 -18.07 -25.09 -0.62
CA GLY A 125 -17.28 -25.35 -1.82
C GLY A 125 -15.84 -24.90 -1.67
N ASN A 126 -15.05 -25.22 -2.69
CA ASN A 126 -13.61 -25.00 -2.70
C ASN A 126 -13.23 -23.68 -3.37
N SER A 127 -14.20 -22.98 -3.96
CA SER A 127 -13.93 -21.84 -4.83
C SER A 127 -14.27 -20.50 -4.18
N GLY A 128 -13.45 -19.50 -4.49
CA GLY A 128 -13.69 -18.10 -4.25
C GLY A 128 -13.62 -17.31 -5.54
N THR A 129 -14.44 -16.26 -5.65
CA THR A 129 -14.48 -15.39 -6.82
C THR A 129 -14.38 -13.94 -6.38
N TRP A 130 -13.37 -13.25 -6.91
CA TRP A 130 -13.29 -11.81 -6.91
C TRP A 130 -13.84 -11.24 -8.21
N THR A 131 -14.62 -10.17 -8.13
CA THR A 131 -15.04 -9.34 -9.28
C THR A 131 -14.75 -7.87 -9.02
N GLY A 132 -14.39 -7.15 -10.08
CA GLY A 132 -14.07 -5.72 -9.99
C GLY A 132 -13.43 -5.22 -11.27
N THR A 133 -12.69 -4.12 -11.18
CA THR A 133 -11.85 -3.62 -12.28
C THR A 133 -10.64 -2.92 -11.67
N SER A 134 -9.47 -3.54 -11.79
CA SER A 134 -8.21 -3.01 -11.28
C SER A 134 -7.03 -3.70 -11.95
N SER A 135 -5.88 -3.04 -12.07
CA SER A 135 -4.64 -3.71 -12.48
C SER A 135 -3.91 -4.42 -11.33
N SER A 136 -4.38 -4.27 -10.09
CA SER A 136 -3.88 -5.04 -8.92
C SER A 136 -4.98 -5.23 -7.87
N VAL A 137 -5.01 -6.43 -7.29
CA VAL A 137 -5.89 -6.83 -6.20
C VAL A 137 -5.02 -7.42 -5.10
N THR A 138 -5.15 -6.89 -3.89
CA THR A 138 -4.45 -7.34 -2.69
C THR A 138 -5.48 -7.70 -1.63
N PHE A 139 -5.38 -8.91 -1.08
CA PHE A 139 -6.21 -9.36 0.03
C PHE A 139 -5.60 -8.95 1.36
N ALA A 140 -6.43 -8.77 2.38
CA ALA A 140 -5.95 -8.58 3.73
C ALA A 140 -5.16 -9.81 4.23
N LYS A 141 -4.49 -9.64 5.37
CA LYS A 141 -3.72 -10.71 6.00
C LYS A 141 -4.61 -11.92 6.28
N ALA A 142 -4.21 -13.08 5.78
CA ALA A 142 -4.98 -14.31 5.89
C ALA A 142 -5.15 -14.73 7.37
N PRO A 143 -6.37 -14.94 7.87
CA PRO A 143 -6.59 -15.32 9.27
C PRO A 143 -6.05 -16.72 9.59
N ARG A 144 -5.93 -17.57 8.57
CA ARG A 144 -5.37 -18.92 8.59
C ARG A 144 -4.71 -19.20 7.24
N GLN A 145 -3.93 -20.28 7.13
CA GLN A 145 -3.33 -20.65 5.86
C GLN A 145 -4.41 -20.94 4.81
N ALA A 146 -4.26 -20.37 3.60
CA ALA A 146 -4.97 -20.79 2.39
C ALA A 146 -4.04 -21.69 1.56
N ARG A 147 -4.58 -22.74 0.95
CA ARG A 147 -3.84 -23.62 0.03
C ARG A 147 -4.58 -23.66 -1.29
N ILE A 148 -4.07 -22.91 -2.25
CA ILE A 148 -4.72 -22.65 -3.53
C ILE A 148 -4.16 -23.66 -4.55
N THR A 149 -5.01 -24.45 -5.18
CA THR A 149 -4.63 -25.43 -6.20
C THR A 149 -4.70 -24.83 -7.62
N HIS A 150 -5.55 -23.83 -7.81
CA HIS A 150 -5.78 -23.20 -9.10
C HIS A 150 -6.14 -21.71 -8.97
N VAL A 151 -5.63 -20.88 -9.88
CA VAL A 151 -6.04 -19.48 -10.02
C VAL A 151 -6.34 -19.19 -11.49
N GLU A 152 -7.53 -18.66 -11.78
CA GLU A 152 -7.86 -18.08 -13.08
C GLU A 152 -8.01 -16.57 -12.96
N VAL A 153 -7.34 -15.82 -13.83
CA VAL A 153 -7.36 -14.36 -13.84
C VAL A 153 -7.90 -13.90 -15.18
N THR A 154 -9.09 -13.32 -15.20
CA THR A 154 -9.67 -12.69 -16.38
C THR A 154 -9.36 -11.19 -16.37
N TYR A 155 -8.91 -10.67 -17.50
CA TYR A 155 -8.59 -9.26 -17.69
C TYR A 155 -9.09 -8.75 -19.04
N THR A 156 -9.26 -7.44 -19.14
CA THR A 156 -9.51 -6.73 -20.39
C THR A 156 -8.19 -6.15 -20.91
N PRO A 157 -7.63 -6.62 -22.04
CA PRO A 157 -6.41 -6.10 -22.62
C PRO A 157 -6.51 -4.61 -22.95
N GLY A 158 -5.44 -3.86 -22.72
CA GLY A 158 -5.39 -2.43 -23.01
C GLY A 158 -4.48 -1.67 -22.05
N ALA A 159 -4.53 -0.34 -22.12
CA ALA A 159 -3.82 0.50 -21.15
C ALA A 159 -4.24 0.10 -19.73
N VAL A 160 -3.26 -0.26 -18.90
CA VAL A 160 -3.51 -0.49 -17.47
C VAL A 160 -3.90 0.83 -16.85
N THR A 161 -5.14 0.96 -16.37
CA THR A 161 -5.39 1.97 -15.33
C THR A 161 -4.66 1.45 -14.10
N PRO A 162 -3.74 2.23 -13.51
CA PRO A 162 -3.09 1.84 -12.26
C PRO A 162 -4.17 1.41 -11.27
N PRO A 163 -3.88 0.46 -10.37
CA PRO A 163 -4.77 0.19 -9.25
C PRO A 163 -4.99 1.54 -8.57
N PRO A 164 -6.13 1.79 -7.88
CA PRO A 164 -6.12 2.81 -6.84
C PRO A 164 -4.82 2.57 -6.06
N ALA A 165 -3.94 3.58 -6.01
CA ALA A 165 -2.64 3.44 -5.37
C ALA A 165 -2.86 2.67 -4.06
N PRO A 166 -2.03 1.65 -3.75
CA PRO A 166 -2.23 0.81 -2.56
C PRO A 166 -2.65 1.73 -1.45
N GLU A 167 -3.82 1.49 -0.82
CA GLU A 167 -4.42 2.44 0.11
C GLU A 167 -3.30 2.97 0.99
N VAL A 168 -2.85 4.19 0.66
CA VAL A 168 -1.77 4.82 1.39
C VAL A 168 -2.50 5.19 2.65
N THR A 169 -2.44 4.32 3.65
CA THR A 169 -2.83 4.69 4.98
C THR A 169 -1.62 5.39 5.59
N PRO A 170 -1.78 6.62 6.07
CA PRO A 170 -2.28 7.77 5.32
C PRO A 170 -1.16 8.74 4.93
N SER A 171 -1.03 9.12 3.65
CA SER A 171 -0.73 10.53 3.39
C SER A 171 -2.08 11.22 3.42
N THR A 172 -2.31 12.03 4.47
CA THR A 172 -3.52 12.83 4.79
C THR A 172 -4.68 12.73 3.79
N PRO A 173 -5.90 12.32 4.19
CA PRO A 173 -7.07 12.45 3.32
C PRO A 173 -7.13 13.87 2.77
N THR A 174 -7.24 14.02 1.45
CA THR A 174 -7.09 15.30 0.72
C THR A 174 -8.09 16.38 1.19
N ASP A 175 -9.12 15.98 1.95
CA ASP A 175 -10.19 16.80 2.51
C ASP A 175 -10.14 16.89 4.07
N THR A 176 -9.02 16.55 4.69
CA THR A 176 -8.88 16.65 6.16
C THR A 176 -8.71 18.11 6.58
N THR A 177 -9.49 18.55 7.58
CA THR A 177 -9.33 19.85 8.24
C THR A 177 -7.88 20.07 8.67
N LYS A 178 -7.24 21.11 8.14
CA LYS A 178 -5.88 21.51 8.49
C LYS A 178 -5.95 22.61 9.54
N LEU A 179 -5.17 22.45 10.62
CA LEU A 179 -5.11 23.38 11.73
C LEU A 179 -3.64 23.69 12.08
N THR A 180 -3.41 24.86 12.62
CA THR A 180 -2.21 25.19 13.39
C THR A 180 -2.35 24.70 14.83
N VAL A 181 -1.24 24.63 15.58
CA VAL A 181 -1.27 24.25 17.00
C VAL A 181 -2.23 25.14 17.83
N PRO A 182 -2.20 26.47 17.73
CA PRO A 182 -3.12 27.33 18.48
C PRO A 182 -4.59 27.11 18.10
N GLU A 183 -4.91 26.98 16.81
CA GLU A 183 -6.27 26.73 16.35
C GLU A 183 -6.80 25.38 16.86
N ALA A 184 -5.95 24.36 16.90
CA ALA A 184 -6.31 23.05 17.46
C ALA A 184 -6.61 23.12 18.96
N ILE A 185 -5.78 23.84 19.72
CA ILE A 185 -5.99 24.04 21.17
C ILE A 185 -7.28 24.82 21.40
N GLU A 186 -7.44 25.98 20.76
CA GLU A 186 -8.63 26.83 20.89
C GLU A 186 -9.91 26.09 20.53
N LYS A 187 -9.90 25.31 19.43
CA LYS A 187 -11.07 24.54 18.98
C LYS A 187 -11.59 23.60 20.07
N VAL A 188 -10.69 22.88 20.73
CA VAL A 188 -11.06 21.93 21.79
C VAL A 188 -11.34 22.65 23.10
N THR A 189 -10.65 23.74 23.42
CA THR A 189 -10.97 24.56 24.61
C THR A 189 -12.38 25.13 24.54
N ASN A 190 -12.83 25.57 23.36
CA ASN A 190 -14.18 26.09 23.16
C ASN A 190 -15.25 24.99 23.11
N ASP A 191 -14.86 23.74 22.80
CA ASP A 191 -15.75 22.59 22.74
C ASP A 191 -15.00 21.32 23.19
N HIS A 192 -15.06 20.99 24.48
CA HIS A 192 -14.44 19.77 25.00
C HIS A 192 -15.06 18.47 24.45
N ALA A 193 -16.23 18.54 23.79
CA ALA A 193 -16.81 17.40 23.09
C ALA A 193 -16.25 17.23 21.66
N PHE A 194 -15.49 18.22 21.16
CA PHE A 194 -14.86 18.16 19.85
C PHE A 194 -13.97 16.92 19.73
N LYS A 195 -14.23 16.13 18.69
CA LYS A 195 -13.50 14.90 18.40
C LYS A 195 -13.53 14.61 16.90
N GLN A 196 -12.44 14.92 16.21
CA GLN A 196 -12.34 14.71 14.77
C GLN A 196 -10.90 14.39 14.35
N GLN A 197 -10.77 13.68 13.24
CA GLN A 197 -9.49 13.54 12.54
C GLN A 197 -9.12 14.87 11.87
N VAL A 198 -7.96 15.39 12.22
CA VAL A 198 -7.43 16.66 11.71
C VAL A 198 -5.96 16.50 11.33
N CYS A 199 -5.43 17.47 10.60
CA CYS A 199 -4.01 17.56 10.29
C CYS A 199 -3.41 18.80 10.95
N VAL A 200 -2.48 18.62 11.88
CA VAL A 200 -1.84 19.72 12.61
C VAL A 200 -0.39 19.87 12.19
N THR A 201 0.03 21.11 11.90
CA THR A 201 1.43 21.43 11.59
C THR A 201 2.07 22.16 12.77
N GLY A 202 3.31 21.78 13.12
CA GLY A 202 4.07 22.42 14.19
C GLY A 202 5.54 22.02 14.17
N ILE A 203 6.31 22.54 15.13
CA ILE A 203 7.70 22.20 15.39
C ILE A 203 7.74 21.35 16.65
N VAL A 204 8.45 20.22 16.64
CA VAL A 204 8.62 19.37 17.81
C VAL A 204 9.32 20.16 18.91
N SER A 205 8.61 20.44 20.00
CA SER A 205 9.11 21.18 21.16
C SER A 205 9.76 20.25 22.19
N LYS A 206 9.28 19.01 22.28
CA LYS A 206 9.73 18.04 23.28
C LYS A 206 9.44 16.62 22.86
N ILE A 207 10.39 15.71 23.10
CA ILE A 207 10.17 14.27 23.00
C ILE A 207 9.74 13.75 24.38
N GLY A 208 8.58 13.10 24.45
CA GLY A 208 8.12 12.42 25.66
C GLY A 208 8.65 11.00 25.74
N GLU A 209 8.33 10.18 24.73
CA GLU A 209 8.80 8.79 24.61
C GLU A 209 8.83 8.38 23.13
N VAL A 210 9.84 7.62 22.73
CA VAL A 210 9.78 6.80 21.51
C VAL A 210 9.90 5.34 21.93
N SER A 211 8.84 4.57 21.66
CA SER A 211 8.79 3.16 22.02
C SER A 211 9.04 2.30 20.79
N GLU A 212 10.25 1.77 20.63
CA GLU A 212 10.59 0.81 19.57
C GLU A 212 9.79 -0.51 19.74
N LYS A 213 9.52 -0.90 20.99
CA LYS A 213 8.72 -2.09 21.31
C LYS A 213 7.29 -1.99 20.78
N PHE A 214 6.64 -0.84 20.98
CA PHE A 214 5.25 -0.62 20.53
C PHE A 214 5.17 0.11 19.19
N GLY A 215 6.31 0.54 18.64
CA GLY A 215 6.44 1.24 17.37
C GLY A 215 5.73 2.59 17.31
N ASN A 216 5.66 3.32 18.41
CA ASN A 216 4.98 4.61 18.48
C ASN A 216 5.75 5.62 19.33
N ALA A 217 5.48 6.91 19.11
CA ALA A 217 6.08 8.01 19.84
C ALA A 217 5.03 8.92 20.47
N THR A 218 5.35 9.44 21.65
CA THR A 218 4.65 10.56 22.28
C THR A 218 5.59 11.76 22.30
N PHE A 219 5.16 12.87 21.72
CA PHE A 219 5.95 14.10 21.62
C PHE A 219 5.02 15.31 21.63
N TYR A 220 5.60 16.50 21.73
CA TYR A 220 4.85 17.75 21.79
C TYR A 220 5.25 18.63 20.62
N ILE A 221 4.29 19.37 20.08
CA ILE A 221 4.50 20.31 18.99
C ILE A 221 4.00 21.71 19.37
N SER A 222 4.72 22.75 18.96
CA SER A 222 4.31 24.14 19.12
C SER A 222 4.60 24.94 17.85
N VAL A 223 4.23 26.21 17.82
CA VAL A 223 4.50 27.08 16.66
C VAL A 223 5.99 27.38 16.53
N ASP A 224 6.68 27.59 17.65
CA ASP A 224 8.05 28.08 17.72
C ASP A 224 9.07 27.01 18.14
N GLY A 225 8.62 25.79 18.43
CA GLY A 225 9.46 24.70 18.92
C GLY A 225 9.83 24.84 20.40
N THR A 226 9.19 25.75 21.14
CA THR A 226 9.32 25.86 22.60
C THR A 226 8.21 25.10 23.31
N GLU A 227 8.35 24.83 24.61
CA GLU A 227 7.31 24.16 25.39
C GLU A 227 6.06 25.03 25.66
N ASN A 228 6.07 26.30 25.25
CA ASN A 228 4.93 27.20 25.40
C ASN A 228 3.82 26.87 24.40
N ASN A 229 2.58 26.80 24.89
CA ASN A 229 1.38 26.51 24.08
C ASN A 229 1.53 25.29 23.15
N GLN A 230 2.13 24.22 23.67
CA GLN A 230 2.35 22.99 22.93
C GLN A 230 1.13 22.05 22.96
N LEU A 231 0.93 21.32 21.86
CA LEU A 231 -0.05 20.25 21.72
C LEU A 231 0.64 18.90 21.89
N GLU A 232 0.07 18.03 22.74
CA GLU A 232 0.53 16.65 22.86
C GLU A 232 0.13 15.83 21.63
N VAL A 233 1.08 15.15 21.02
CA VAL A 233 0.87 14.13 20.01
C VAL A 233 1.07 12.77 20.69
N PHE A 234 -0.03 12.08 20.96
CA PHE A 234 -0.04 10.89 21.81
C PHE A 234 0.02 9.59 21.00
N ARG A 235 1.06 8.78 21.24
CA ARG A 235 1.27 7.46 20.62
C ARG A 235 1.10 7.47 19.10
N SER A 236 1.65 8.50 18.47
CA SER A 236 1.66 8.62 17.03
C SER A 236 2.62 7.60 16.42
N LYS A 237 2.27 7.11 15.23
CA LYS A 237 3.14 6.28 14.41
C LYS A 237 4.06 7.14 13.52
N TYR A 238 5.06 6.50 12.95
CA TYR A 238 5.98 7.15 12.02
C TYR A 238 5.30 7.44 10.67
N LEU A 239 6.07 8.00 9.73
CA LEU A 239 5.63 8.27 8.37
C LEU A 239 4.97 7.04 7.72
N GLU A 240 3.97 7.27 6.89
CA GLU A 240 3.19 6.20 6.21
C GLU A 240 2.58 5.20 7.21
N ASN A 241 2.24 5.66 8.42
CA ASN A 241 1.62 4.85 9.48
C ASN A 241 2.51 3.64 9.90
N LYS A 242 3.82 3.73 9.64
CA LYS A 242 4.81 2.72 10.02
C LYS A 242 5.18 2.83 11.50
N LYS A 243 5.85 1.80 12.00
CA LYS A 243 6.39 1.84 13.35
C LYS A 243 7.57 2.79 13.41
N PHE A 244 7.74 3.46 14.55
CA PHE A 244 9.06 3.97 14.93
C PHE A 244 9.99 2.79 15.16
N GLU A 245 11.15 2.82 14.51
CA GLU A 245 12.21 1.81 14.57
C GLU A 245 13.38 2.29 15.42
N SER A 246 13.51 3.61 15.64
CA SER A 246 14.55 4.21 16.47
C SER A 246 14.09 5.55 17.05
N ALA A 247 14.60 5.88 18.24
CA ALA A 247 14.42 7.19 18.87
C ALA A 247 14.96 8.36 18.03
N ASP A 248 15.96 8.13 17.17
CA ASP A 248 16.61 9.19 16.38
C ASP A 248 15.78 9.62 15.16
N GLN A 249 14.69 8.90 14.85
CA GLN A 249 13.80 9.23 13.73
C GLN A 249 12.97 10.49 13.96
N ILE A 250 12.92 11.01 15.20
CA ILE A 250 12.29 12.28 15.55
C ILE A 250 13.06 12.97 16.66
N LYS A 251 13.28 14.28 16.54
CA LYS A 251 13.97 15.09 17.55
C LYS A 251 13.33 16.47 17.70
N VAL A 252 13.67 17.12 18.81
CA VAL A 252 13.30 18.52 19.04
C VAL A 252 13.82 19.39 17.89
N GLY A 253 13.00 20.33 17.43
CA GLY A 253 13.27 21.20 16.30
C GLY A 253 12.81 20.68 14.95
N ASP A 254 12.38 19.41 14.83
CA ASP A 254 11.83 18.90 13.58
C ASP A 254 10.50 19.60 13.25
N LYS A 255 10.36 20.06 12.01
CA LYS A 255 9.09 20.58 11.48
C LYS A 255 8.22 19.41 11.07
N VAL A 256 7.05 19.26 11.65
CA VAL A 256 6.21 18.09 11.42
C VAL A 256 4.79 18.47 10.99
N LYS A 257 4.21 17.61 10.18
CA LYS A 257 2.77 17.56 9.92
C LYS A 257 2.26 16.24 10.47
N VAL A 258 1.24 16.30 11.33
CA VAL A 258 0.70 15.12 12.02
C VAL A 258 -0.77 14.99 11.69
N TYR A 259 -1.21 13.78 11.35
CA TYR A 259 -2.62 13.45 11.22
C TYR A 259 -3.06 12.66 12.46
N GLY A 260 -4.21 13.00 13.04
CA GLY A 260 -4.75 12.27 14.17
C GLY A 260 -6.08 12.81 14.71
N GLU A 261 -6.64 12.11 15.68
CA GLU A 261 -7.88 12.47 16.39
C GLU A 261 -7.58 13.55 17.43
N LEU A 262 -7.99 14.78 17.15
CA LEU A 262 -7.90 15.90 18.08
C LEU A 262 -9.05 15.81 19.08
N SER A 263 -8.72 15.76 20.37
CA SER A 263 -9.70 15.56 21.44
C SER A 263 -9.21 16.05 22.80
N PHE A 264 -10.17 16.29 23.71
CA PHE A 264 -9.90 16.55 25.12
C PHE A 264 -9.80 15.22 25.90
N TYR A 265 -8.67 14.99 26.58
CA TYR A 265 -8.46 13.83 27.43
C TYR A 265 -8.75 14.15 28.90
N ALA A 266 -10.02 13.98 29.29
CA ALA A 266 -10.54 14.35 30.60
C ALA A 266 -9.75 13.79 31.80
N LYS A 267 -9.21 12.57 31.71
CA LYS A 267 -8.47 11.94 32.83
C LYS A 267 -7.18 12.66 33.21
N LYS A 268 -6.54 13.33 32.26
CA LYS A 268 -5.33 14.13 32.51
C LYS A 268 -5.56 15.63 32.34
N ASN A 269 -6.80 16.03 32.07
CA ASN A 269 -7.18 17.43 31.83
C ASN A 269 -6.28 18.10 30.77
N LEU A 270 -6.06 17.43 29.63
CA LEU A 270 -5.19 17.92 28.55
C LEU A 270 -5.83 17.75 27.17
N ILE A 271 -5.37 18.54 26.22
CA ILE A 271 -5.74 18.42 24.79
C ILE A 271 -4.64 17.62 24.10
N GLN A 272 -5.03 16.63 23.30
CA GLN A 272 -4.09 15.78 22.59
C GLN A 272 -4.56 15.45 21.17
N LEU A 273 -3.59 15.14 20.32
CA LEU A 273 -3.76 14.50 19.03
C LEU A 273 -3.41 13.02 19.17
N GLY A 274 -4.43 12.15 19.27
CA GLY A 274 -4.26 10.71 19.46
C GLY A 274 -4.53 9.91 18.18
N LYS A 275 -4.27 8.59 18.22
CA LYS A 275 -4.56 7.66 17.10
C LYS A 275 -4.03 8.17 15.74
N GLY A 276 -2.85 8.76 15.77
CA GLY A 276 -2.29 9.48 14.64
C GLY A 276 -1.00 8.88 14.10
N HIS A 277 -0.45 9.53 13.09
CA HIS A 277 0.83 9.24 12.50
C HIS A 277 1.44 10.50 11.87
N LEU A 278 2.76 10.50 11.70
CA LEU A 278 3.46 11.56 10.98
C LEU A 278 3.10 11.53 9.49
N VAL A 279 2.78 12.68 8.93
CA VAL A 279 2.55 12.88 7.49
C VAL A 279 3.80 13.39 6.82
N GLU A 280 4.55 14.25 7.50
CA GLU A 280 5.72 14.95 6.96
C GLU A 280 6.68 15.31 8.09
N ILE A 281 7.99 15.24 7.82
CA ILE A 281 9.05 15.70 8.72
C ILE A 281 10.06 16.51 7.89
N ASN A 282 10.36 17.74 8.29
CA ASN A 282 11.36 18.64 7.69
C ASN A 282 11.20 18.83 6.16
N ASN A 283 9.96 18.89 5.67
CA ASN A 283 9.65 18.94 4.22
C ASN A 283 10.16 17.71 3.43
N VAL A 284 10.57 16.63 4.12
CA VAL A 284 10.84 15.34 3.51
C VAL A 284 9.49 14.64 3.33
N THR A 285 9.04 14.61 2.08
CA THR A 285 8.10 13.60 1.61
C THR A 285 8.92 12.38 1.20
N THR A 286 8.44 11.16 1.45
CA THR A 286 9.19 9.90 1.24
C THR A 286 9.47 9.56 -0.23
N GLY A 287 9.52 10.54 -1.14
CA GLY A 287 9.76 10.36 -2.57
C GLY A 287 11.16 10.73 -3.08
N ILE A 288 11.97 11.53 -2.36
CA ILE A 288 13.30 11.95 -2.83
C ILE A 288 14.27 12.09 -1.65
N ASN A 289 15.05 11.05 -1.38
CA ASN A 289 16.31 11.23 -0.67
C ASN A 289 17.32 11.71 -1.71
N ALA A 290 17.75 12.97 -1.60
CA ALA A 290 18.89 13.59 -2.30
C ALA A 290 19.15 13.12 -3.75
N VAL A 291 18.84 13.96 -4.73
CA VAL A 291 19.40 13.78 -6.09
C VAL A 291 20.89 14.07 -6.03
N GLU A 292 21.70 13.04 -5.79
CA GLU A 292 23.13 13.10 -6.08
C GLU A 292 23.31 13.12 -7.60
N ASN A 293 23.68 14.29 -8.14
CA ASN A 293 24.20 14.40 -9.49
C ASN A 293 25.61 13.77 -9.54
N ASN A 294 25.68 12.44 -9.51
CA ASN A 294 26.89 11.70 -9.86
C ASN A 294 27.06 11.67 -11.39
N ALA A 295 27.03 12.85 -12.04
CA ALA A 295 27.45 12.97 -13.41
C ALA A 295 28.98 12.76 -13.44
N LYS A 296 29.42 11.57 -13.85
CA LYS A 296 30.81 11.34 -14.23
C LYS A 296 31.25 12.46 -15.18
N ALA A 297 32.46 12.98 -15.00
CA ALA A 297 33.04 13.97 -15.90
C ALA A 297 33.12 13.37 -17.32
N ASN A 298 32.11 13.61 -18.15
CA ASN A 298 32.20 13.37 -19.57
C ASN A 298 32.78 14.63 -20.21
N ASP A 299 34.00 14.53 -20.71
CA ASP A 299 34.70 15.56 -21.49
C ASP A 299 34.08 15.83 -22.88
N VAL A 300 32.93 15.21 -23.16
CA VAL A 300 32.24 15.31 -24.45
C VAL A 300 31.43 16.61 -24.47
N MET A 301 31.75 17.48 -25.43
CA MET A 301 31.04 18.74 -25.66
C MET A 301 30.02 18.57 -26.80
N TYR A 302 28.85 19.18 -26.66
CA TYR A 302 27.86 19.30 -27.74
C TYR A 302 27.56 20.76 -28.04
N ASN A 303 27.33 21.12 -29.31
CA ASN A 303 26.77 22.44 -29.62
C ASN A 303 25.26 22.49 -29.31
N LEU A 304 24.64 23.66 -29.47
CA LEU A 304 23.19 23.85 -29.23
C LEU A 304 22.30 23.04 -30.19
N ALA A 305 22.84 22.56 -31.32
CA ALA A 305 22.14 21.67 -32.25
C ALA A 305 22.27 20.18 -31.89
N GLY A 306 22.92 19.85 -30.76
CA GLY A 306 23.09 18.47 -30.30
C GLY A 306 24.20 17.70 -31.02
N GLN A 307 25.05 18.38 -31.79
CA GLN A 307 26.18 17.75 -32.48
C GLN A 307 27.39 17.70 -31.54
N ARG A 308 28.10 16.56 -31.51
CA ARG A 308 29.35 16.41 -30.76
C ARG A 308 30.43 17.32 -31.34
N VAL A 309 31.09 18.10 -30.52
CA VAL A 309 32.15 19.04 -30.91
C VAL A 309 33.46 18.73 -30.18
N SER A 310 34.58 19.17 -30.76
CA SER A 310 35.91 19.02 -30.16
C SER A 310 36.19 20.10 -29.11
N LYS A 311 37.23 19.90 -28.28
CA LYS A 311 37.66 20.87 -27.25
C LYS A 311 38.03 22.25 -27.81
N ASN A 312 38.32 22.35 -29.12
CA ASN A 312 38.70 23.59 -29.78
C ASN A 312 37.49 24.41 -30.27
N TYR A 313 36.27 23.89 -30.15
CA TYR A 313 35.05 24.59 -30.58
C TYR A 313 34.83 25.86 -29.75
N LYS A 314 34.80 27.02 -30.41
CA LYS A 314 34.53 28.31 -29.78
C LYS A 314 33.02 28.57 -29.81
N GLY A 315 32.39 28.72 -28.65
CA GLY A 315 30.93 28.84 -28.61
C GLY A 315 30.30 28.31 -27.32
N VAL A 316 28.99 28.49 -27.21
CA VAL A 316 28.21 27.85 -26.16
C VAL A 316 28.14 26.35 -26.46
N VAL A 317 28.58 25.55 -25.49
CA VAL A 317 28.55 24.08 -25.52
C VAL A 317 27.74 23.53 -24.37
N ILE A 318 27.24 22.31 -24.49
CA ILE A 318 26.56 21.57 -23.44
C ILE A 318 27.51 20.45 -22.98
N VAL A 319 27.80 20.43 -21.68
CA VAL A 319 28.61 19.39 -21.00
C VAL A 319 27.82 18.93 -19.77
N ASN A 320 27.61 17.63 -19.60
CA ASN A 320 26.81 17.08 -18.49
C ASN A 320 25.44 17.78 -18.31
N GLY A 321 24.77 18.09 -19.42
CA GLY A 321 23.45 18.76 -19.42
C GLY A 321 23.47 20.25 -19.05
N LYS A 322 24.64 20.86 -18.79
CA LYS A 322 24.79 22.29 -18.48
C LYS A 322 25.45 23.04 -19.63
N LYS A 323 25.02 24.29 -19.87
CA LYS A 323 25.61 25.18 -20.89
C LYS A 323 26.88 25.83 -20.36
N TYR A 324 27.94 25.82 -21.15
CA TYR A 324 29.24 26.46 -20.86
C TYR A 324 29.69 27.29 -22.06
N MET A 325 30.37 28.39 -21.80
CA MET A 325 31.03 29.19 -22.83
C MET A 325 32.45 28.67 -23.02
N ASN A 326 32.74 27.98 -24.14
CA ASN A 326 34.09 27.54 -24.47
C ASN A 326 34.82 28.68 -25.19
N LYS A 327 35.80 29.28 -24.50
CA LYS A 327 36.57 30.45 -24.95
C LYS A 327 37.76 30.05 -25.80
#